data_AF-A0A955XAY3-F1
#
_entry.id   AF-A0A955XAY3-F1
#
_cell.length_a   1.000
_cell.length_b   1.000
_cell.length_c   1.000
_cell.angle_alpha   90.00
_cell.angle_beta   90.00
_cell.angle_gamma   90.00
#
_symmetry.space_group_name_H-M   'P 1'
#
loop_
_entity.id
_entity.type
_entity.pdbx_description
1 polymer ?
#
loop_
_entity_poly.entity_id
_entity_poly.type
_entity_poly.pdbx_seq_one_letter_code
_entity_poly.pdbx_strand_id
1 'polypeptide(L)'
;MEQFRAALAERLAGQPAGPRRWLYVPYDQLTDAAGPLARAAPETLGVLLVESVAKARTRPYHKQKLALVLANMRHFALEQAARGV
;
A
#
# COMPACT_ATOMS: atom_id res chain seq x y z
N MET A 1 14.35 -0.84 4.57
CA MET A 1 13.65 0.33 3.98
C MET A 1 14.09 0.60 2.55
N GLU A 2 15.40 0.58 2.30
CA GLU A 2 15.98 0.86 0.97
C GLU A 2 15.48 -0.09 -0.13
N GLN A 3 15.48 -1.40 0.12
CA GLN A 3 14.97 -2.40 -0.83
C GLN A 3 13.51 -2.17 -1.23
N PHE A 4 12.63 -1.88 -0.26
CA PHE A 4 11.21 -1.58 -0.55
C PHE A 4 11.08 -0.33 -1.41
N ARG A 5 11.81 0.75 -1.09
CA ARG A 5 11.77 2.00 -1.86
C ARG A 5 12.27 1.80 -3.29
N ALA A 6 13.35 1.05 -3.48
CA ALA A 6 13.88 0.72 -4.80
C ALA A 6 12.87 -0.09 -5.62
N ALA A 7 12.32 -1.17 -5.04
CA ALA A 7 11.33 -2.02 -5.70
C ALA A 7 10.02 -1.28 -6.04
N LEU A 8 9.62 -0.33 -5.19
CA LEU A 8 8.46 0.52 -5.44
C LEU A 8 8.74 1.52 -6.56
N ALA A 9 9.88 2.21 -6.53
CA ALA A 9 10.27 3.16 -7.57
C ALA A 9 10.37 2.48 -8.94
N GLU A 10 10.92 1.28 -9.00
CA GLU A 10 10.97 0.46 -10.21
C GLU A 10 9.57 0.18 -10.79
N ARG A 11 8.59 -0.20 -9.95
CA ARG A 11 7.22 -0.50 -10.39
C ARG A 11 6.42 0.74 -10.77
N LEU A 12 6.74 1.88 -10.16
CA LEU A 12 6.13 3.16 -10.49
C LEU A 12 6.75 3.79 -11.76
N ALA A 13 7.94 3.36 -12.16
CA ALA A 13 8.62 3.87 -13.35
C ALA A 13 7.78 3.57 -14.61
N GLY A 14 7.43 4.62 -15.35
CA GLY A 14 6.64 4.48 -16.58
C GLY A 14 5.13 4.39 -16.36
N GLN A 15 4.64 4.48 -15.12
CA GLN A 15 3.20 4.65 -14.91
C GLN A 15 2.72 6.00 -15.49
N PRO A 16 1.56 6.04 -16.15
CA PRO A 16 1.04 7.26 -16.76
C PRO A 16 0.77 8.32 -15.70
N ALA A 17 1.20 9.55 -16.01
CA ALA A 17 0.86 10.74 -15.24
C ALA A 17 -0.55 11.18 -15.64
N GLY A 18 -1.49 11.14 -14.70
CA GLY A 18 -2.88 11.51 -14.92
C GLY A 18 -3.60 11.79 -13.60
N PRO A 19 -4.80 12.37 -13.64
CA PRO A 19 -5.59 12.60 -12.44
C PRO A 19 -5.96 11.26 -11.79
N ARG A 20 -5.62 11.10 -10.50
CA ARG A 20 -5.92 9.90 -9.72
C ARG A 20 -6.84 10.23 -8.55
N ARG A 21 -7.78 9.33 -8.28
CA ARG A 21 -8.54 9.32 -7.03
C ARG A 21 -7.76 8.53 -5.98
N TRP A 22 -7.40 9.19 -4.90
CA TRP A 22 -6.65 8.59 -3.80
C TRP A 22 -7.58 7.85 -2.83
N LEU A 23 -7.21 6.60 -2.53
CA LEU A 23 -7.91 5.73 -1.60
C LEU A 23 -7.01 5.50 -0.39
N TYR A 24 -7.48 5.91 0.78
CA TYR A 24 -6.82 5.47 2.01
C TYR A 24 -7.12 3.98 2.24
N VAL A 25 -6.07 3.19 2.40
CA VAL A 25 -6.18 1.75 2.68
C VAL A 25 -5.68 1.50 4.10
N PRO A 26 -6.56 1.15 5.04
CA PRO A 26 -6.18 0.71 6.38
C PRO A 26 -5.28 -0.53 6.37
N TYR A 27 -4.45 -0.68 7.40
CA TYR A 27 -3.48 -1.77 7.51
C TYR A 27 -4.10 -3.18 7.58
N ASP A 28 -5.40 -3.28 7.83
CA ASP A 28 -6.20 -4.50 7.92
C ASP A 28 -7.10 -4.75 6.70
N GLN A 29 -7.03 -3.89 5.67
CA GLN A 29 -7.83 -3.99 4.43
C GLN A 29 -6.94 -4.16 3.20
N LEU A 30 -5.87 -4.97 3.33
CA LEU A 30 -4.87 -5.20 2.28
C LEU A 30 -5.37 -6.23 1.26
N THR A 31 -6.40 -5.86 0.49
CA THR A 31 -6.97 -6.67 -0.59
C THR A 31 -7.47 -5.77 -1.71
N ASP A 32 -7.29 -6.21 -2.94
CA ASP A 32 -7.84 -5.57 -4.12
C ASP A 32 -9.16 -6.18 -4.62
N ALA A 33 -9.61 -7.28 -4.00
CA ALA A 33 -10.83 -7.97 -4.36
C ALA A 33 -12.10 -7.26 -3.86
N ALA A 34 -11.97 -6.10 -3.19
CA ALA A 34 -13.09 -5.37 -2.62
C ALA A 34 -13.05 -3.86 -2.94
N GLY A 35 -14.22 -3.22 -2.78
CA GLY A 35 -14.33 -1.77 -2.86
C GLY A 35 -13.94 -1.19 -4.23
N PRO A 36 -13.44 0.05 -4.27
CA PRO A 36 -13.03 0.69 -5.51
C PRO A 36 -11.86 -0.01 -6.22
N LEU A 37 -10.96 -0.69 -5.50
CA LEU A 37 -9.80 -1.39 -6.06
C LEU A 37 -10.18 -2.59 -6.94
N ALA A 38 -11.38 -3.14 -6.74
CA ALA A 38 -11.92 -4.24 -7.53
C ALA A 38 -12.70 -3.79 -8.78
N ARG A 39 -13.06 -2.51 -8.87
CA ARG A 39 -14.06 -2.02 -9.85
C ARG A 39 -13.57 -0.91 -10.76
N ALA A 40 -12.64 -0.06 -10.30
CA ALA A 40 -12.11 1.03 -11.11
C ALA A 40 -10.85 0.60 -11.86
N ALA A 41 -10.61 1.25 -13.00
CA ALA A 41 -9.38 1.07 -13.76
C ALA A 41 -8.16 1.47 -12.90
N PRO A 42 -7.15 0.60 -12.74
CA PRO A 42 -6.00 0.83 -11.85
C PRO A 42 -5.34 2.20 -12.02
N GLU A 43 -5.15 2.62 -13.27
CA GLU A 43 -4.48 3.88 -13.65
C GLU A 43 -5.22 5.15 -13.19
N THR A 44 -6.49 5.02 -12.81
CA THR A 44 -7.32 6.13 -12.29
C THR A 44 -7.29 6.24 -10.77
N LEU A 45 -6.64 5.29 -10.09
CA LEU A 45 -6.58 5.19 -8.64
C LEU A 45 -5.15 5.41 -8.15
N GLY A 46 -5.03 5.86 -6.91
CA GLY A 46 -3.81 5.76 -6.13
C GLY A 46 -4.15 5.27 -4.72
N VAL A 47 -3.24 4.54 -4.07
CA VAL A 47 -3.44 4.09 -2.69
C VAL A 47 -2.56 4.87 -1.72
N LEU A 48 -3.14 5.25 -0.57
CA LEU A 48 -2.43 5.86 0.54
C LEU A 48 -2.34 4.86 1.70
N LEU A 49 -1.12 4.42 1.99
CA LEU A 49 -0.78 3.53 3.11
C LEU A 49 0.09 4.30 4.09
N VAL A 50 -0.19 4.17 5.40
CA VAL A 50 0.50 4.96 6.44
C VAL A 50 1.12 4.05 7.49
N GLU A 51 2.45 4.02 7.54
CA GLU A 51 3.20 3.42 8.66
C GLU A 51 3.35 4.46 9.78
N SER A 52 2.64 4.28 10.90
CA SER A 52 2.63 5.25 12.00
C SER A 52 3.16 4.68 13.30
N VAL A 53 4.16 5.35 13.88
CA VAL A 53 4.69 5.06 15.21
C VAL A 53 3.62 5.29 16.28
N ALA A 54 2.79 6.33 16.14
CA ALA A 54 1.69 6.60 17.07
C ALA A 54 0.72 5.42 17.12
N LYS A 55 0.34 4.87 15.95
CA LYS A 55 -0.52 3.68 15.89
C LYS A 55 0.15 2.46 16.52
N ALA A 56 1.42 2.21 16.21
CA ALA A 56 2.17 1.08 16.77
C ALA A 56 2.32 1.15 18.30
N ARG A 57 2.30 2.35 18.88
CA ARG A 57 2.41 2.59 20.34
C ARG A 57 1.10 2.62 21.09
N THR A 58 -0.05 2.57 20.40
CA THR A 58 -1.38 2.60 21.06
C THR A 58 -1.59 1.46 22.06
N ARG A 59 -0.91 0.32 21.88
CA ARG A 59 -0.95 -0.85 22.74
C ARG A 59 0.42 -1.57 22.70
N PRO A 60 0.74 -2.40 23.71
CA PRO A 60 1.95 -3.23 23.68
C PRO A 60 1.77 -4.42 22.72
N TYR A 61 1.71 -4.15 21.42
CA TYR A 61 1.58 -5.20 20.40
C TYR A 61 2.83 -6.08 20.37
N HIS A 62 2.61 -7.38 20.13
CA HIS A 62 3.71 -8.31 19.91
C HIS A 62 4.55 -7.90 18.70
N LYS A 63 5.87 -8.01 18.80
CA LYS A 63 6.81 -7.58 17.73
C LYS A 63 6.53 -8.29 16.40
N GLN A 64 6.19 -9.58 16.43
CA GLN A 64 5.85 -10.33 15.21
C GLN A 64 4.54 -9.84 14.57
N LYS A 65 3.55 -9.41 15.37
CA LYS A 65 2.32 -8.82 14.83
C LYS A 65 2.63 -7.52 14.09
N LEU A 66 3.46 -6.65 14.67
CA LEU A 66 3.89 -5.41 14.02
C LEU A 66 4.68 -5.69 12.75
N ALA A 67 5.61 -6.66 12.79
CA ALA A 67 6.37 -7.08 11.62
C ALA A 67 5.47 -7.60 10.50
N LEU A 68 4.49 -8.46 10.82
CA LEU A 68 3.53 -9.01 9.86
C LEU A 68 2.72 -7.89 9.19
N VAL A 69 2.15 -6.98 9.97
CA VAL A 69 1.34 -5.87 9.44
C VAL A 69 2.17 -4.97 8.53
N LEU A 70 3.35 -4.54 8.97
CA LEU A 70 4.22 -3.65 8.19
C LEU A 70 4.73 -4.33 6.91
N ALA A 71 5.10 -5.61 6.98
CA ALA A 71 5.51 -6.38 5.82
C ALA A 71 4.36 -6.47 4.80
N ASN A 72 3.17 -6.89 5.25
CA ASN A 72 2.02 -7.03 4.36
C ASN A 72 1.63 -5.70 3.70
N MET A 73 1.65 -4.58 4.44
CA MET A 73 1.37 -3.26 3.85
C MET A 73 2.33 -2.91 2.71
N ARG A 74 3.63 -3.24 2.88
CA ARG A 74 4.64 -3.00 1.85
C ARG A 74 4.49 -3.94 0.66
N HIS A 75 4.22 -5.21 0.89
CA HIS A 75 3.95 -6.17 -0.19
C HIS A 75 2.71 -5.75 -0.99
N PHE A 76 1.64 -5.37 -0.31
CA PHE A 76 0.44 -4.83 -0.95
C PHE A 76 0.75 -3.56 -1.76
N ALA A 77 1.56 -2.63 -1.26
CA ALA A 77 1.97 -1.46 -2.03
C ALA A 77 2.68 -1.84 -3.35
N LEU A 78 3.56 -2.86 -3.32
CA LEU A 78 4.25 -3.35 -4.52
C LEU A 78 3.29 -4.06 -5.47
N GLU A 79 2.34 -4.84 -4.97
CA GLU A 79 1.29 -5.49 -5.77
C GLU A 79 0.43 -4.45 -6.48
N GLN A 80 0.00 -3.41 -5.76
CA GLN A 80 -0.78 -2.31 -6.31
C GLN A 80 -0.01 -1.52 -7.37
N ALA A 81 1.25 -1.20 -7.12
CA ALA A 81 2.10 -0.53 -8.11
C ALA A 81 2.29 -1.38 -9.37
N ALA A 82 2.46 -2.70 -9.22
CA ALA A 82 2.57 -3.62 -10.36
C ALA A 82 1.26 -3.73 -11.17
N ARG A 83 0.10 -3.52 -10.54
CA ARG A 83 -1.21 -3.44 -11.20
C ARG A 83 -1.45 -2.12 -11.94
N GLY A 84 -0.59 -1.11 -11.76
CA GLY A 84 -0.75 0.23 -12.35
C GLY A 84 -1.55 1.22 -11.50
N VAL A 85 -1.80 0.88 -10.22
CA VAL A 85 -2.33 1.82 -9.20
C VAL A 85 -1.21 2.75 -8.71
#